data_AF-A0AAV9ZK75-F1
#
_entry.id   AF-A0AAV9ZK75-F1
#
_cell.length_a   1.000
_cell.length_b   1.000
_cell.length_c   1.000
_cell.angle_alpha   90.00
_cell.angle_beta   90.00
_cell.angle_gamma   90.00
#
_symmetry.space_group_name_H-M   'P 1'
#
loop_
_entity.id
_entity.type
_entity.pdbx_description
1 polymer ?
#
loop_
_entity_poly.entity_id
_entity_poly.type
_entity_poly.pdbx_seq_one_letter_code
_entity_poly.pdbx_strand_id
1 'polypeptide(L)'
;MAHLFPITSGPNDPQPPPLSAEQWNYALRQFQFLYPTPGTIPPPTPTMTPLPPPNIASPVLDPALCAPQPESTESRLDSIERELDLLKTQKRPTQPLDDDAPSKKRRKKKSTNSAVYILKSAAGLSEDQLSVRKELMKMVKTEGRRFNNRLCDSDSSSDDGDDESGSSLSHASLSYKFSATVLDTNNIKIFDRIANLIWSEQHDPKSTTYSLNHPTVSFSRDDLLAFAKTNFRTWKNKWRGETDEDVGKKQAKAAQRDRQELRRKELKANRIKAVPEYKRKYKRDPMCIMETDWMSDEILAPDTDDEDTKAEHRRRLIKAARLGPAQQEGAVWEVVRPGFQSTEMMQVKNDLDKILQDQRDAKKSKSKNRARARIPRVSLSKTHDRIPYGTALYPFMVSPDWYAENIAGNEEFEKDIRMNVADPPGFGDA
;
A
#
# COMPACT_ATOMS: atom_id res chain seq x y z
N MET A 1 51.30 5.32 19.07
CA MET A 1 50.33 5.65 17.99
C MET A 1 49.56 4.38 17.69
N ALA A 2 48.25 4.41 17.92
CA ALA A 2 47.47 3.23 18.34
C ALA A 2 46.89 2.42 17.17
N HIS A 3 47.11 1.10 17.23
CA HIS A 3 46.43 0.07 16.46
C HIS A 3 45.19 -0.43 17.24
N LEU A 4 44.05 -0.60 16.57
CA LEU A 4 42.85 -1.24 17.10
C LEU A 4 42.69 -2.62 16.43
N PHE A 5 42.69 -3.68 17.24
CA PHE A 5 42.43 -5.07 16.85
C PHE A 5 40.92 -5.41 16.95
N PRO A 6 40.42 -6.38 16.18
CA PRO A 6 39.06 -6.90 16.32
C PRO A 6 38.99 -7.98 17.42
N ILE A 7 37.95 -7.92 18.25
CA ILE A 7 37.66 -8.88 19.31
C ILE A 7 36.86 -10.06 18.73
N THR A 8 37.47 -11.25 18.73
CA THR A 8 36.80 -12.53 18.48
C THR A 8 36.67 -13.26 19.82
N SER A 9 35.47 -13.38 20.38
CA SER A 9 35.23 -14.13 21.62
C SER A 9 35.06 -15.62 21.30
N GLY A 10 36.02 -16.44 21.74
CA GLY A 10 36.02 -17.90 21.63
C GLY A 10 35.39 -18.59 22.84
N PRO A 11 35.14 -19.91 22.79
CA PRO A 11 34.38 -20.66 23.79
C PRO A 11 35.13 -20.92 25.13
N ASN A 12 36.16 -20.14 25.44
CA ASN A 12 36.99 -20.28 26.64
C ASN A 12 37.34 -18.95 27.31
N ASP A 13 36.61 -17.87 27.01
CA ASP A 13 36.85 -16.60 27.70
C ASP A 13 36.45 -16.69 29.19
N PRO A 14 37.31 -16.25 30.11
CA PRO A 14 37.01 -16.27 31.54
C PRO A 14 35.76 -15.43 31.81
N GLN A 15 34.81 -16.00 32.56
CA GLN A 15 33.62 -15.26 32.97
C GLN A 15 34.04 -13.95 33.66
N PRO A 16 33.40 -12.82 33.34
CA PRO A 16 33.66 -11.58 34.06
C PRO A 16 33.36 -11.81 35.55
N PRO A 17 34.20 -11.26 36.45
CA PRO A 17 33.99 -11.44 37.88
C PRO A 17 32.60 -10.92 38.26
N PRO A 18 31.91 -11.59 39.21
CA PRO A 18 30.62 -11.12 39.68
C PRO A 18 30.76 -9.69 40.20
N LEU A 19 29.81 -8.82 39.81
CA LEU A 19 29.76 -7.45 40.26
C LEU A 19 29.75 -7.41 41.80
N SER A 20 30.51 -6.49 42.38
CA SER A 20 30.48 -6.29 43.84
C SER A 20 29.11 -5.79 44.29
N ALA A 21 28.78 -5.98 45.58
CA ALA A 21 27.51 -5.50 46.13
C ALA A 21 27.31 -3.98 45.93
N GLU A 22 28.39 -3.20 45.93
CA GLU A 22 28.34 -1.76 45.64
C GLU A 22 28.01 -1.46 44.18
N GLN A 23 28.57 -2.23 43.24
CA GLN A 23 28.26 -2.10 41.81
C GLN A 23 26.81 -2.50 41.50
N TRP A 24 26.31 -3.54 42.18
CA TRP A 24 24.90 -3.92 42.11
C TRP A 24 23.97 -2.83 42.63
N ASN A 25 24.30 -2.24 43.79
CA ASN A 25 23.52 -1.14 44.37
C ASN A 25 23.56 0.12 43.50
N TYR A 26 24.68 0.42 42.86
CA TYR A 26 24.79 1.52 41.90
C TYR A 26 23.92 1.28 40.65
N ALA A 27 23.96 0.07 40.07
CA ALA A 27 23.13 -0.29 38.93
C ALA A 27 21.63 -0.23 39.26
N LEU A 28 21.23 -0.68 40.46
CA LEU A 28 19.84 -0.58 40.95
C LEU A 28 19.38 0.87 41.13
N ARG A 29 20.24 1.77 41.62
CA ARG A 29 19.92 3.21 41.73
C ARG A 29 19.74 3.87 40.37
N GLN A 30 20.58 3.53 39.39
CA GLN A 30 20.43 4.04 38.03
C GLN A 30 19.15 3.53 37.37
N PHE A 31 18.77 2.28 37.64
CA PHE A 31 17.54 1.69 37.13
C PHE A 31 16.28 2.36 37.73
N GLN A 32 16.28 2.67 39.03
CA GLN A 32 15.18 3.40 39.68
C GLN A 32 15.01 4.84 39.18
N PHE A 33 16.09 5.48 38.72
CA PHE A 33 16.03 6.82 38.17
C PHE A 33 15.36 6.86 36.77
N LEU A 34 15.52 5.79 35.99
CA LEU A 34 14.98 5.69 34.63
C LEU A 34 13.54 5.18 34.58
N TYR A 35 13.10 4.48 35.62
CA TYR A 35 11.76 3.90 35.71
C TYR A 35 11.11 4.26 37.05
N PRO A 36 10.54 5.47 37.20
CA PRO A 36 9.79 5.83 38.38
C PRO A 36 8.58 4.88 38.51
N THR A 37 8.41 4.32 39.71
CA THR A 37 7.28 3.44 40.03
C THR A 37 5.94 4.15 39.79
N PRO A 38 4.97 3.48 39.13
CA PRO A 38 3.66 4.05 38.90
C PRO A 38 2.98 4.34 40.24
N GLY A 39 2.74 5.62 40.55
CA GLY A 39 2.07 6.06 41.79
C GLY A 39 2.68 7.29 42.47
N THR A 40 3.85 7.78 42.03
CA THR A 40 4.44 9.00 42.62
C THR A 40 3.97 10.24 41.87
N ILE A 41 3.07 11.01 42.48
CA ILE A 41 2.55 12.28 41.95
C ILE A 41 3.71 13.30 41.93
N PRO A 42 4.05 13.90 40.77
CA PRO A 42 5.08 14.93 40.71
C PRO A 42 4.64 16.20 41.47
N PRO A 43 5.58 16.94 42.09
CA PRO A 43 5.24 18.17 42.80
C PRO A 43 4.65 19.22 41.85
N PRO A 44 3.74 20.07 42.34
CA PRO A 44 3.03 21.05 41.51
C PRO A 44 4.02 22.06 40.91
N THR A 45 3.94 22.21 39.59
CA THR A 45 4.67 23.21 38.81
C THR A 45 4.17 24.61 39.17
N PRO A 46 5.05 25.63 39.33
CA PRO A 46 4.63 26.98 39.64
C PRO A 46 3.77 27.57 38.51
N THR A 47 2.54 27.92 38.86
CA THR A 47 1.55 28.57 37.99
C THR A 47 2.06 29.92 37.51
N MET A 48 2.36 30.04 36.21
CA MET A 48 2.59 31.34 35.60
C MET A 48 1.25 32.07 35.43
N THR A 49 1.13 33.21 36.10
CA THR A 49 0.03 34.17 35.95
C THR A 49 -0.05 34.67 34.50
N PRO A 50 -1.24 34.64 33.86
CA PRO A 50 -1.41 35.19 32.52
C PRO A 50 -1.46 36.73 32.57
N LEU A 51 -0.76 37.36 31.62
CA LEU A 51 -0.80 38.78 31.36
C LEU A 51 -2.20 39.20 30.87
N PRO A 52 -2.68 40.41 31.22
CA PRO A 52 -3.96 40.92 30.75
C PRO A 52 -3.93 41.23 29.24
N PRO A 53 -5.04 40.99 28.52
CA PRO A 53 -5.12 41.29 27.10
C PRO A 53 -5.19 42.81 26.83
N PRO A 54 -4.66 43.28 25.68
CA PRO A 54 -4.73 44.67 25.30
C PRO A 54 -6.15 45.10 24.96
N ASN A 55 -6.51 46.29 25.44
CA ASN A 55 -7.79 46.94 25.30
C ASN A 55 -8.02 47.36 23.83
N ILE A 56 -8.76 46.55 23.07
CA ILE A 56 -9.19 46.87 21.70
C ILE A 56 -10.59 47.46 21.79
N ALA A 57 -10.69 48.77 21.56
CA ALA A 57 -11.94 49.49 21.43
C ALA A 57 -12.77 48.90 20.28
N SER A 58 -13.97 48.40 20.61
CA SER A 58 -14.93 47.89 19.64
C SER A 58 -15.69 49.04 18.98
N PRO A 59 -15.95 48.97 17.66
CA PRO A 59 -16.78 49.97 16.98
C PRO A 59 -18.25 49.82 17.38
N VAL A 60 -18.89 50.98 17.58
CA VAL A 60 -20.32 51.14 17.86
C VAL A 60 -21.13 50.55 16.70
N LEU A 61 -21.78 49.41 16.94
CA LEU A 61 -22.74 48.80 16.03
C LEU A 61 -24.14 49.39 16.31
N ASP A 62 -24.74 49.88 15.23
CA ASP A 62 -26.05 50.50 15.16
C ASP A 62 -27.17 49.48 15.51
N PRO A 63 -27.97 49.70 16.57
CA PRO A 63 -28.94 48.72 17.07
C PRO A 63 -30.21 48.56 16.19
N ALA A 64 -30.30 49.23 15.04
CA ALA A 64 -31.50 49.26 14.22
C ALA A 64 -31.64 48.10 13.19
N LEU A 65 -30.68 47.16 13.09
CA LEU A 65 -30.69 46.11 12.05
C LEU A 65 -30.95 44.67 12.51
N CYS A 66 -31.22 44.42 13.79
CA CYS A 66 -31.56 43.08 14.28
C CYS A 66 -33.00 43.02 14.77
N ALA A 67 -33.95 42.88 13.84
CA ALA A 67 -35.28 42.38 14.15
C ALA A 67 -35.27 40.85 13.99
N PRO A 68 -35.21 40.05 15.07
CA PRO A 68 -35.39 38.61 14.99
C PRO A 68 -36.85 38.31 14.67
N GLN A 69 -37.09 37.67 13.52
CA GLN A 69 -38.34 36.95 13.27
C GLN A 69 -38.42 35.80 14.30
N PRO A 70 -39.48 35.73 15.12
CA PRO A 70 -39.64 34.67 16.11
C PRO A 70 -40.19 33.42 15.40
N GLU A 71 -39.38 32.79 14.55
CA GLU A 71 -39.61 31.39 14.25
C GLU A 71 -39.17 30.61 15.49
N SER A 72 -40.16 30.08 16.22
CA SER A 72 -39.97 29.31 17.45
C SER A 72 -38.86 28.27 17.23
N THR A 73 -37.78 28.39 17.99
CA THR A 73 -36.63 27.49 17.96
C THR A 73 -37.05 26.03 18.18
N GLU A 74 -38.16 25.81 18.86
CA GLU A 74 -38.77 24.49 19.07
C GLU A 74 -39.28 23.89 17.76
N SER A 75 -39.94 24.67 16.90
CA SER A 75 -40.40 24.19 15.60
C SER A 75 -39.25 23.81 14.67
N ARG A 76 -38.08 24.44 14.84
CA ARG A 76 -36.88 24.14 14.06
C ARG A 76 -36.19 22.86 14.55
N LEU A 77 -36.18 22.59 15.85
CA LEU A 77 -35.68 21.35 16.42
C LEU A 77 -36.57 20.16 16.05
N ASP A 78 -37.89 20.31 16.14
CA ASP A 78 -38.86 19.28 15.71
C ASP A 78 -38.71 18.92 14.23
N SER A 79 -38.41 19.92 13.38
CA SER A 79 -38.18 19.69 11.95
C SER A 79 -36.90 18.88 11.70
N ILE A 80 -35.84 19.13 12.48
CA ILE A 80 -34.55 18.42 12.34
C ILE A 80 -34.67 16.98 12.86
N GLU A 81 -35.39 16.76 13.97
CA GLU A 81 -35.61 15.41 14.49
C GLU A 81 -36.42 14.54 13.53
N ARG A 82 -37.47 15.09 12.91
CA ARG A 82 -38.24 14.36 11.87
C ARG A 82 -37.40 14.04 10.64
N GLU A 83 -36.50 14.94 10.23
CA GLU A 83 -35.61 14.70 9.10
C GLU A 83 -34.60 13.58 9.41
N LEU A 84 -34.06 13.53 10.63
CA LEU A 84 -33.17 12.46 11.09
C LEU A 84 -33.87 11.09 11.16
N ASP A 85 -35.12 11.03 11.61
CA ASP A 85 -35.88 9.77 11.64
C ASP A 85 -36.28 9.28 10.25
N LEU A 86 -36.57 10.19 9.32
CA LEU A 86 -36.75 9.86 7.90
C LEU A 86 -35.47 9.28 7.27
N LEU A 87 -34.30 9.82 7.64
CA LEU A 87 -33.02 9.33 7.14
C LEU A 87 -32.63 7.97 7.76
N LYS A 88 -32.99 7.72 9.01
CA LYS A 88 -32.80 6.41 9.66
C LYS A 88 -33.70 5.33 9.05
N THR A 89 -34.95 5.67 8.73
CA THR A 89 -35.91 4.74 8.11
C THR A 89 -35.66 4.51 6.62
N GLN A 90 -35.01 5.44 5.90
CA GLN A 90 -34.54 5.23 4.53
C GLN A 90 -33.28 4.34 4.40
N LYS A 91 -32.72 3.85 5.52
CA LYS A 91 -31.65 2.87 5.49
C LYS A 91 -32.20 1.54 4.94
N ARG A 92 -31.98 1.36 3.63
CA ARG A 92 -32.44 0.22 2.82
C ARG A 92 -32.35 -1.11 3.57
N PRO A 93 -33.37 -1.99 3.45
CA PRO A 93 -33.25 -3.36 3.91
C PRO A 93 -32.08 -4.03 3.17
N THR A 94 -31.09 -4.44 3.95
CA THR A 94 -29.99 -5.33 3.53
C THR A 94 -30.60 -6.66 3.13
N GLN A 95 -30.68 -6.89 1.82
CA GLN A 95 -30.94 -8.22 1.27
C GLN A 95 -29.73 -9.15 1.55
N PRO A 96 -29.94 -10.48 1.62
CA PRO A 96 -28.90 -11.46 1.86
C PRO A 96 -27.85 -11.42 0.75
N LEU A 97 -26.58 -11.52 1.16
CA LEU A 97 -25.41 -11.54 0.30
C LEU A 97 -25.26 -12.94 -0.31
N ASP A 98 -25.64 -13.06 -1.59
CA ASP A 98 -25.10 -14.11 -2.47
C ASP A 98 -23.89 -13.54 -3.23
N ASP A 99 -22.82 -14.33 -3.20
CA ASP A 99 -21.49 -14.04 -3.74
C ASP A 99 -21.43 -13.92 -5.28
N ASP A 100 -20.39 -13.22 -5.76
CA ASP A 100 -19.86 -13.21 -7.14
C ASP A 100 -20.62 -12.47 -8.27
N ALA A 101 -21.19 -11.30 -8.00
CA ALA A 101 -21.55 -10.35 -9.06
C ALA A 101 -20.83 -8.99 -8.93
N PRO A 102 -20.15 -8.48 -10.00
CA PRO A 102 -19.51 -7.18 -9.95
C PRO A 102 -20.56 -6.08 -9.72
N SER A 103 -20.41 -5.39 -8.60
CA SER A 103 -21.28 -4.30 -8.15
C SER A 103 -21.46 -3.24 -9.25
N LYS A 104 -22.63 -3.26 -9.89
CA LYS A 104 -23.03 -2.29 -10.93
C LYS A 104 -23.35 -0.95 -10.27
N LYS A 105 -22.32 -0.14 -10.04
CA LYS A 105 -22.51 1.30 -9.81
C LYS A 105 -23.30 1.86 -11.00
N ARG A 106 -24.45 2.51 -10.73
CA ARG A 106 -25.29 3.23 -11.71
C ARG A 106 -24.45 4.32 -12.39
N ARG A 107 -23.72 3.94 -13.44
CA ARG A 107 -23.06 4.88 -14.34
C ARG A 107 -24.14 5.51 -15.21
N LYS A 108 -24.25 6.85 -15.17
CA LYS A 108 -24.98 7.61 -16.19
C LYS A 108 -24.53 7.09 -17.56
N LYS A 109 -25.46 6.53 -18.35
CA LYS A 109 -25.23 6.10 -19.73
C LYS A 109 -24.77 7.32 -20.53
N LYS A 110 -23.46 7.48 -20.69
CA LYS A 110 -22.91 8.33 -21.74
C LYS A 110 -23.17 7.63 -23.06
N SER A 111 -23.79 8.35 -23.98
CA SER A 111 -24.02 7.99 -25.37
C SER A 111 -22.86 7.17 -25.94
N THR A 112 -23.12 5.88 -26.19
CA THR A 112 -22.21 4.93 -26.83
C THR A 112 -22.39 5.04 -28.33
N ASN A 113 -21.76 6.05 -28.95
CA ASN A 113 -21.79 6.14 -30.40
C ASN A 113 -20.45 6.52 -31.04
N SER A 114 -19.34 6.24 -30.36
CA SER A 114 -18.02 6.21 -31.01
C SER A 114 -17.51 4.78 -30.95
N ALA A 115 -17.38 4.15 -32.12
CA ALA A 115 -16.77 2.86 -32.37
C ALA A 115 -15.27 2.88 -32.03
N VAL A 116 -14.95 3.09 -30.76
CA VAL A 116 -13.57 3.11 -30.27
C VAL A 116 -13.24 1.71 -29.80
N TYR A 117 -12.65 0.92 -30.71
CA TYR A 117 -12.52 -0.53 -30.56
C TYR A 117 -11.56 -0.93 -29.43
N ILE A 118 -10.56 -0.11 -29.09
CA ILE A 118 -9.52 -0.46 -28.11
C ILE A 118 -9.68 0.27 -26.76
N LEU A 119 -10.40 1.40 -26.71
CA LEU A 119 -10.72 2.08 -25.44
C LEU A 119 -11.80 1.41 -24.59
N LYS A 120 -12.35 0.25 -25.01
CA LYS A 120 -13.27 -0.52 -24.15
C LYS A 120 -12.58 -0.91 -22.84
N SER A 121 -13.41 -1.25 -21.83
CA SER A 121 -12.90 -1.85 -20.60
C SER A 121 -12.03 -3.07 -20.93
N ALA A 122 -10.89 -3.23 -20.25
CA ALA A 122 -9.96 -4.32 -20.51
C ALA A 122 -10.64 -5.71 -20.46
N ALA A 123 -11.68 -5.85 -19.64
CA ALA A 123 -12.46 -7.09 -19.51
C ALA A 123 -13.28 -7.48 -20.76
N GLY A 124 -13.46 -6.56 -21.72
CA GLY A 124 -14.24 -6.80 -22.95
C GLY A 124 -13.40 -6.79 -24.23
N LEU A 125 -12.08 -6.86 -24.13
CA LEU A 125 -11.15 -6.90 -25.26
C LEU A 125 -10.64 -8.32 -25.46
N SER A 126 -10.41 -8.73 -26.71
CA SER A 126 -9.69 -9.97 -27.02
C SER A 126 -8.23 -9.89 -26.57
N GLU A 127 -7.55 -11.03 -26.47
CA GLU A 127 -6.12 -11.08 -26.12
C GLU A 127 -5.26 -10.27 -27.11
N ASP A 128 -5.51 -10.41 -28.42
CA ASP A 128 -4.87 -9.63 -29.48
C ASP A 128 -5.10 -8.12 -29.31
N GLN A 129 -6.33 -7.71 -28.98
CA GLN A 129 -6.67 -6.30 -28.73
C GLN A 129 -5.96 -5.77 -27.48
N LEU A 130 -5.81 -6.57 -26.43
CA LEU A 130 -5.05 -6.20 -25.23
C LEU A 130 -3.56 -6.08 -25.53
N SER A 131 -3.02 -6.94 -26.40
CA SER A 131 -1.64 -6.89 -26.87
C SER A 131 -1.37 -5.57 -27.62
N VAL A 132 -2.17 -5.28 -28.65
CA VAL A 132 -2.07 -4.04 -29.43
C VAL A 132 -2.28 -2.80 -28.57
N ARG A 133 -3.24 -2.83 -27.63
CA ARG A 133 -3.42 -1.74 -26.66
C ARG A 133 -2.16 -1.45 -25.85
N LYS A 134 -1.48 -2.49 -25.36
CA LYS A 134 -0.23 -2.34 -24.57
C LYS A 134 0.89 -1.78 -25.43
N GLU A 135 1.03 -2.24 -26.67
CA GLU A 135 2.01 -1.74 -27.64
C GLU A 135 1.78 -0.27 -27.98
N LEU A 136 0.56 0.12 -28.35
CA LEU A 136 0.20 1.50 -28.64
C LEU A 136 0.41 2.41 -27.42
N MET A 137 0.00 1.97 -26.21
CA MET A 137 0.28 2.74 -24.99
C MET A 137 1.78 2.91 -24.72
N LYS A 138 2.60 1.89 -25.04
CA LYS A 138 4.06 1.96 -24.93
C LYS A 138 4.63 2.98 -25.91
N MET A 139 4.22 2.94 -27.18
CA MET A 139 4.64 3.92 -28.21
C MET A 139 4.25 5.36 -27.80
N VAL A 140 2.99 5.58 -27.41
CA VAL A 140 2.51 6.90 -26.94
C VAL A 140 3.30 7.38 -25.72
N LYS A 141 3.68 6.48 -24.82
CA LYS A 141 4.50 6.82 -23.65
C LYS A 141 5.93 7.20 -24.06
N THR A 142 6.55 6.48 -24.99
CA THR A 142 7.88 6.77 -25.53
C THR A 142 7.90 8.12 -26.23
N GLU A 143 6.97 8.37 -27.15
CA GLU A 143 6.89 9.66 -27.86
C GLU A 143 6.57 10.80 -26.91
N GLY A 144 5.64 10.61 -25.97
CA GLY A 144 5.33 11.64 -24.99
C GLY A 144 6.50 11.98 -24.05
N ARG A 145 7.44 11.06 -23.79
CA ARG A 145 8.67 11.36 -23.04
C ARG A 145 9.56 12.36 -23.78
N ARG A 146 9.61 12.32 -25.11
CA ARG A 146 10.39 13.28 -25.94
C ARG A 146 9.88 14.72 -25.80
N PHE A 147 8.61 14.91 -25.42
CA PHE A 147 8.04 16.23 -25.12
C PHE A 147 8.16 16.60 -23.64
N ASN A 148 8.70 15.71 -22.80
CA ASN A 148 8.80 15.84 -21.36
C ASN A 148 10.26 15.84 -20.88
N ASN A 149 11.11 16.65 -21.53
CA ASN A 149 12.55 16.78 -21.25
C ASN A 149 12.92 17.24 -19.80
N ARG A 150 11.98 17.30 -18.86
CA ARG A 150 12.20 17.79 -17.49
C ARG A 150 11.97 16.75 -16.38
N LEU A 151 11.43 15.57 -16.67
CA LEU A 151 10.88 14.67 -15.64
C LEU A 151 11.41 13.23 -15.65
N CYS A 152 12.36 12.90 -16.54
CA CYS A 152 12.78 11.51 -16.78
C CYS A 152 14.26 11.18 -16.55
N ASP A 153 15.12 12.13 -16.18
CA ASP A 153 16.56 11.80 -16.01
C ASP A 153 16.93 11.20 -14.64
N SER A 154 15.98 11.05 -13.71
CA SER A 154 16.33 10.56 -12.37
C SER A 154 16.31 9.03 -12.19
N ASP A 155 15.99 8.22 -13.20
CA ASP A 155 15.77 6.77 -13.01
C ASP A 155 16.24 5.89 -14.19
N SER A 156 17.17 6.42 -14.99
CA SER A 156 17.71 5.75 -16.19
C SER A 156 19.24 5.66 -16.07
N SER A 157 19.74 4.85 -15.16
CA SER A 157 21.17 4.53 -15.03
C SER A 157 21.66 3.57 -16.14
N SER A 158 21.44 3.96 -17.39
CA SER A 158 22.05 3.31 -18.55
C SER A 158 23.06 4.30 -19.12
N ASP A 159 24.27 4.15 -18.61
CA ASP A 159 25.52 4.72 -19.10
C ASP A 159 25.83 4.07 -20.46
N ASP A 160 25.16 4.55 -21.50
CA ASP A 160 25.53 4.30 -22.89
C ASP A 160 25.91 5.65 -23.49
N GLY A 161 27.20 5.95 -23.42
CA GLY A 161 27.81 7.08 -24.09
C GLY A 161 27.81 6.85 -25.58
N ASP A 162 26.91 7.52 -26.29
CA ASP A 162 27.00 7.70 -27.73
C ASP A 162 26.84 9.20 -28.05
N ASP A 163 27.97 9.79 -28.42
CA ASP A 163 28.08 11.07 -29.09
C ASP A 163 27.45 10.96 -30.49
N GLU A 164 26.25 11.51 -30.69
CA GLU A 164 25.79 11.81 -32.05
C GLU A 164 25.32 13.26 -32.22
N SER A 165 26.02 13.90 -33.14
CA SER A 165 25.97 15.30 -33.51
C SER A 165 24.82 15.59 -34.49
N GLY A 166 24.05 16.63 -34.20
CA GLY A 166 23.58 17.56 -35.23
C GLY A 166 22.29 17.21 -36.00
N SER A 167 21.14 17.67 -35.48
CA SER A 167 20.18 18.45 -36.28
C SER A 167 19.12 19.07 -35.36
N SER A 168 19.40 20.25 -34.83
CA SER A 168 18.41 21.02 -34.07
C SER A 168 17.41 21.66 -35.03
N LEU A 169 16.40 20.89 -35.47
CA LEU A 169 15.17 21.50 -35.96
C LEU A 169 14.59 22.32 -34.81
N SER A 170 14.61 23.64 -34.97
CA SER A 170 14.05 24.67 -34.08
C SER A 170 12.52 24.62 -34.03
N HIS A 171 11.95 23.42 -33.85
CA HIS A 171 10.60 23.28 -33.38
C HIS A 171 10.55 23.90 -32.00
N ALA A 172 9.84 25.03 -31.88
CA ALA A 172 9.46 25.62 -30.60
C ALA A 172 9.14 24.48 -29.63
N SER A 173 9.98 24.35 -28.59
CA SER A 173 10.00 23.16 -27.74
C SER A 173 8.65 23.02 -27.05
N LEU A 174 7.78 22.19 -27.62
CA LEU A 174 6.46 21.91 -27.08
C LEU A 174 6.69 21.08 -25.81
N SER A 175 6.56 21.71 -24.65
CA SER A 175 6.68 21.04 -23.35
C SER A 175 5.33 21.00 -22.64
N TYR A 176 5.09 19.96 -21.86
CA TYR A 176 3.86 19.85 -21.09
C TYR A 176 3.69 20.98 -20.07
N LYS A 177 2.50 21.57 -20.02
CA LYS A 177 2.09 22.47 -18.93
C LYS A 177 1.35 21.66 -17.87
N PHE A 178 2.07 21.10 -16.89
CA PHE A 178 1.48 20.27 -15.83
C PHE A 178 0.59 21.05 -14.85
N SER A 179 0.86 22.33 -14.64
CA SER A 179 -0.03 23.22 -13.87
C SER A 179 -1.41 23.35 -14.52
N ALA A 180 -1.47 23.38 -15.86
CA ALA A 180 -2.69 23.55 -16.63
C ALA A 180 -3.50 22.24 -16.80
N THR A 181 -4.74 22.33 -17.25
CA THR A 181 -5.62 21.16 -17.44
C THR A 181 -5.26 20.36 -18.70
N VAL A 182 -5.91 19.20 -18.88
CA VAL A 182 -5.79 18.38 -20.11
C VAL A 182 -6.30 19.13 -21.35
N LEU A 183 -7.13 20.16 -21.15
CA LEU A 183 -7.72 20.97 -22.24
C LEU A 183 -6.89 22.21 -22.58
N ASP A 184 -5.73 22.39 -21.94
CA ASP A 184 -4.83 23.47 -22.29
C ASP A 184 -4.36 23.34 -23.75
N THR A 185 -4.35 24.46 -24.48
CA THR A 185 -4.06 24.49 -25.92
C THR A 185 -2.69 23.92 -26.25
N ASN A 186 -1.70 24.10 -25.37
CA ASN A 186 -0.36 23.57 -25.58
C ASN A 186 -0.33 22.04 -25.34
N ASN A 187 -1.00 21.57 -24.29
CA ASN A 187 -1.11 20.14 -24.02
C ASN A 187 -1.86 19.40 -25.15
N ILE A 188 -2.94 19.99 -25.67
CA ILE A 188 -3.69 19.46 -26.82
C ILE A 188 -2.77 19.31 -28.04
N LYS A 189 -1.99 20.35 -28.39
CA LYS A 189 -1.03 20.30 -29.51
C LYS A 189 -0.03 19.15 -29.36
N ILE A 190 0.44 18.89 -28.14
CA ILE A 190 1.35 17.77 -27.87
C ILE A 190 0.63 16.43 -28.07
N PHE A 191 -0.60 16.28 -27.56
CA PHE A 191 -1.37 15.04 -27.76
C PHE A 191 -1.64 14.76 -29.24
N ASP A 192 -2.05 15.79 -29.99
CA ASP A 192 -2.28 15.69 -31.43
C ASP A 192 -1.00 15.33 -32.19
N ARG A 193 0.13 15.91 -31.82
CA ARG A 193 1.43 15.60 -32.44
C ARG A 193 1.84 14.15 -32.18
N ILE A 194 1.74 13.67 -30.94
CA ILE A 194 2.05 12.28 -30.59
C ILE A 194 1.14 11.32 -31.35
N ALA A 195 -0.17 11.58 -31.36
CA ALA A 195 -1.12 10.74 -32.06
C ALA A 195 -0.86 10.73 -33.57
N ASN A 196 -0.54 11.88 -34.18
CA ASN A 196 -0.22 11.99 -35.60
C ASN A 196 1.04 11.20 -35.97
N LEU A 197 2.12 11.35 -35.20
CA LEU A 197 3.39 10.67 -35.46
C LEU A 197 3.21 9.15 -35.47
N ILE A 198 2.61 8.61 -34.40
CA ILE A 198 2.38 7.16 -34.28
C ILE A 198 1.40 6.69 -35.36
N TRP A 199 0.34 7.46 -35.64
CA TRP A 199 -0.60 7.11 -36.70
C TRP A 199 0.08 7.03 -38.07
N SER A 200 0.89 8.03 -38.43
CA SER A 200 1.64 8.02 -39.68
C SER A 200 2.65 6.89 -39.74
N GLU A 201 3.38 6.62 -38.65
CA GLU A 201 4.38 5.53 -38.60
C GLU A 201 3.74 4.15 -38.77
N GLN A 202 2.53 3.94 -38.25
CA GLN A 202 1.81 2.66 -38.37
C GLN A 202 1.10 2.47 -39.72
N HIS A 203 0.78 3.55 -40.43
CA HIS A 203 0.05 3.49 -41.71
C HIS A 203 0.92 3.80 -42.93
N ASP A 204 2.16 4.25 -42.75
CA ASP A 204 3.10 4.41 -43.84
C ASP A 204 3.72 3.05 -44.20
N PRO A 205 3.44 2.51 -45.41
CA PRO A 205 3.99 1.21 -45.85
C PRO A 205 5.52 1.20 -45.94
N LYS A 206 6.17 2.38 -45.92
CA LYS A 206 7.64 2.51 -45.96
C LYS A 206 8.27 2.61 -44.58
N SER A 207 7.48 2.77 -43.51
CA SER A 207 8.00 2.90 -42.15
C SER A 207 8.36 1.52 -41.60
N THR A 208 9.66 1.24 -41.47
CA THR A 208 10.18 -0.01 -40.88
C THR A 208 10.25 0.04 -39.35
N THR A 209 10.00 1.20 -38.74
CA THR A 209 10.41 1.48 -37.35
C THR A 209 9.51 0.81 -36.30
N TYR A 210 8.22 0.65 -36.59
CA TYR A 210 7.27 0.08 -35.64
C TYR A 210 6.20 -0.75 -36.34
N SER A 211 6.24 -2.08 -36.18
CA SER A 211 5.16 -2.96 -36.58
C SER A 211 4.42 -3.47 -35.33
N LEU A 212 3.10 -3.36 -35.32
CA LEU A 212 2.26 -4.01 -34.31
C LEU A 212 2.28 -5.53 -34.51
N ASN A 213 2.25 -6.28 -33.41
CA ASN A 213 2.24 -7.75 -33.48
C ASN A 213 0.96 -8.31 -34.12
N HIS A 214 -0.17 -7.60 -34.01
CA HIS A 214 -1.46 -8.02 -34.57
C HIS A 214 -2.00 -6.95 -35.52
N PRO A 215 -1.58 -6.94 -36.81
CA PRO A 215 -1.99 -5.92 -37.79
C PRO A 215 -3.47 -5.99 -38.15
N THR A 216 -4.14 -7.11 -37.85
CA THR A 216 -5.59 -7.29 -38.07
C THR A 216 -6.45 -6.48 -37.10
N VAL A 217 -5.89 -6.03 -35.97
CA VAL A 217 -6.61 -5.26 -34.97
C VAL A 217 -6.65 -3.79 -35.40
N SER A 218 -7.83 -3.30 -35.74
CA SER A 218 -8.02 -1.89 -36.07
C SER A 218 -8.00 -1.00 -34.83
N PHE A 219 -7.39 0.17 -34.97
CA PHE A 219 -7.41 1.25 -33.99
C PHE A 219 -7.62 2.58 -34.69
N SER A 220 -8.02 3.60 -33.94
CA SER A 220 -8.25 4.95 -34.44
C SER A 220 -7.22 5.94 -33.88
N ARG A 221 -7.06 7.07 -34.56
CA ARG A 221 -6.30 8.21 -34.04
C ARG A 221 -6.84 8.71 -32.70
N ASP A 222 -8.14 8.60 -32.46
CA ASP A 222 -8.78 8.98 -31.20
C ASP A 222 -8.39 8.06 -30.03
N ASP A 223 -8.13 6.78 -30.29
CA ASP A 223 -7.54 5.86 -29.30
C ASP A 223 -6.18 6.39 -28.84
N LEU A 224 -5.31 6.79 -29.78
CA LEU A 224 -3.99 7.35 -29.49
C LEU A 224 -4.07 8.65 -28.69
N LEU A 225 -5.00 9.55 -29.05
CA LEU A 225 -5.26 10.78 -28.29
C LEU A 225 -5.71 10.48 -26.86
N ALA A 226 -6.58 9.49 -26.66
CA ALA A 226 -7.01 9.09 -25.34
C ALA A 226 -5.88 8.48 -24.52
N PHE A 227 -4.99 7.69 -25.13
CA PHE A 227 -3.77 7.20 -24.48
C PHE A 227 -2.83 8.34 -24.10
N ALA A 228 -2.62 9.33 -24.98
CA ALA A 228 -1.76 10.48 -24.70
C ALA A 228 -2.30 11.30 -23.51
N LYS A 229 -3.62 11.57 -23.49
CA LYS A 229 -4.30 12.21 -22.36
C LYS A 229 -4.19 11.41 -21.07
N THR A 230 -4.23 10.07 -21.14
CA THR A 230 -4.09 9.19 -19.98
C THR A 230 -2.67 9.25 -19.42
N ASN A 231 -1.66 9.15 -20.28
CA ASN A 231 -0.25 9.28 -19.88
C ASN A 231 0.04 10.65 -19.24
N PHE A 232 -0.47 11.74 -19.82
CA PHE A 232 -0.33 13.07 -19.24
C PHE A 232 -0.96 13.18 -17.85
N ARG A 233 -2.15 12.61 -17.61
CA ARG A 233 -2.75 12.61 -16.25
C ARG A 233 -1.86 11.89 -15.24
N THR A 234 -1.27 10.76 -15.63
CA THR A 234 -0.33 10.03 -14.79
C THR A 234 0.92 10.86 -14.51
N TRP A 235 1.52 11.48 -15.52
CA TRP A 235 2.69 12.35 -15.35
C TRP A 235 2.39 13.59 -14.53
N LYS A 236 1.23 14.22 -14.74
CA LYS A 236 0.77 15.34 -13.94
C LYS A 236 0.60 14.97 -12.47
N ASN A 237 0.08 13.78 -12.17
CA ASN A 237 -0.05 13.30 -10.80
C ASN A 237 1.31 13.06 -10.15
N LYS A 238 2.28 12.52 -10.91
CA LYS A 238 3.68 12.36 -10.46
C LYS A 238 4.32 13.73 -10.18
N TRP A 239 4.24 14.66 -11.14
CA TRP A 239 4.75 16.02 -11.01
C TRP A 239 4.14 16.73 -9.79
N ARG A 240 2.85 16.54 -9.51
CA ARG A 240 2.21 17.06 -8.29
C ARG A 240 2.82 16.49 -7.02
N GLY A 241 3.09 15.18 -6.98
CA GLY A 241 3.75 14.56 -5.82
C GLY A 241 5.20 15.01 -5.63
N GLU A 242 5.88 15.39 -6.71
CA GLU A 242 7.24 15.97 -6.66
C GLU A 242 7.23 17.46 -6.27
N THR A 243 6.18 18.20 -6.63
CA THR A 243 6.07 19.65 -6.37
C THR A 243 5.47 19.96 -4.99
N ASP A 244 4.55 19.13 -4.52
CA ASP A 244 3.82 19.30 -3.26
C ASP A 244 4.12 18.11 -2.34
N GLU A 245 4.86 18.38 -1.27
CA GLU A 245 5.35 17.38 -0.32
C GLU A 245 4.21 16.61 0.35
N ASP A 246 3.10 17.27 0.70
CA ASP A 246 1.95 16.63 1.34
C ASP A 246 1.25 15.66 0.39
N VAL A 247 1.14 16.04 -0.88
CA VAL A 247 0.62 15.17 -1.93
C VAL A 247 1.58 14.00 -2.16
N GLY A 248 2.88 14.25 -2.18
CA GLY A 248 3.92 13.22 -2.27
C GLY A 248 3.82 12.19 -1.15
N LYS A 249 3.76 12.63 0.11
CA LYS A 249 3.60 11.77 1.29
C LYS A 249 2.32 10.93 1.22
N LYS A 250 1.18 11.53 0.82
CA LYS A 250 -0.09 10.80 0.63
C LYS A 250 0.01 9.74 -0.48
N GLN A 251 0.65 10.07 -1.59
CA GLN A 251 0.85 9.12 -2.70
C GLN A 251 1.77 7.96 -2.31
N ALA A 252 2.87 8.24 -1.59
CA ALA A 252 3.79 7.22 -1.10
C ALA A 252 3.08 6.22 -0.17
N LYS A 253 2.31 6.73 0.80
CA LYS A 253 1.50 5.89 1.71
C LYS A 253 0.46 5.05 0.97
N ALA A 254 -0.24 5.64 -0.02
CA ALA A 254 -1.20 4.91 -0.83
C ALA A 254 -0.52 3.80 -1.66
N ALA A 255 0.61 4.11 -2.33
CA ALA A 255 1.35 3.14 -3.11
C ALA A 255 1.89 1.98 -2.25
N GLN A 256 2.33 2.27 -1.03
CA GLN A 256 2.75 1.25 -0.06
C GLN A 256 1.59 0.34 0.33
N ARG A 257 0.43 0.92 0.69
CA ARG A 257 -0.77 0.14 1.04
C ARG A 257 -1.20 -0.76 -0.12
N ASP A 258 -1.19 -0.23 -1.34
CA ASP A 258 -1.54 -1.01 -2.54
C ASP A 258 -0.55 -2.15 -2.79
N ARG A 259 0.76 -1.92 -2.57
CA ARG A 259 1.78 -2.99 -2.65
C ARG A 259 1.55 -4.08 -1.60
N GLN A 260 1.24 -3.71 -0.35
CA GLN A 260 0.93 -4.65 0.72
C GLN A 260 -0.32 -5.48 0.37
N GLU A 261 -1.38 -4.85 -0.12
CA GLU A 261 -2.60 -5.54 -0.53
C GLU A 261 -2.34 -6.52 -1.69
N LEU A 262 -1.62 -6.10 -2.72
CA LEU A 262 -1.21 -6.97 -3.82
C LEU A 262 -0.39 -8.16 -3.31
N ARG A 263 0.49 -7.93 -2.33
CA ARG A 263 1.31 -8.98 -1.74
C ARG A 263 0.46 -9.97 -0.95
N ARG A 264 -0.50 -9.50 -0.15
CA ARG A 264 -1.47 -10.35 0.55
C ARG A 264 -2.30 -11.19 -0.43
N LYS A 265 -2.73 -10.62 -1.54
CA LYS A 265 -3.41 -11.36 -2.64
C LYS A 265 -2.53 -12.44 -3.24
N GLU A 266 -1.25 -12.13 -3.49
CA GLU A 266 -0.28 -13.10 -3.99
C GLU A 266 -0.02 -14.24 -2.99
N LEU A 267 0.10 -13.93 -1.70
CA LEU A 267 0.25 -14.92 -0.63
C LEU A 267 -0.97 -15.85 -0.55
N LYS A 268 -2.20 -15.30 -0.57
CA LYS A 268 -3.45 -16.08 -0.66
C LYS A 268 -3.41 -17.00 -1.88
N ALA A 269 -3.17 -16.46 -3.07
CA ALA A 269 -3.15 -17.24 -4.31
C ALA A 269 -2.08 -18.33 -4.31
N ASN A 270 -0.94 -18.09 -3.67
CA ASN A 270 0.11 -19.10 -3.52
C ASN A 270 -0.32 -20.19 -2.53
N ARG A 271 -0.86 -19.83 -1.35
CA ARG A 271 -1.30 -20.80 -0.34
C ARG A 271 -2.45 -21.68 -0.83
N ILE A 272 -3.38 -21.13 -1.61
CA ILE A 272 -4.46 -21.90 -2.26
C ILE A 272 -3.90 -23.08 -3.08
N LYS A 273 -2.73 -22.93 -3.73
CA LYS A 273 -2.10 -24.02 -4.50
C LYS A 273 -1.61 -25.18 -3.64
N ALA A 274 -1.35 -24.95 -2.34
CA ALA A 274 -0.93 -25.99 -1.39
C ALA A 274 -2.10 -26.67 -0.67
N VAL A 275 -3.32 -26.11 -0.74
CA VAL A 275 -4.51 -26.65 -0.07
C VAL A 275 -4.79 -28.11 -0.40
N PRO A 276 -4.71 -28.59 -1.67
CA PRO A 276 -4.98 -29.99 -1.98
C PRO A 276 -4.03 -30.96 -1.26
N GLU A 277 -2.75 -30.60 -1.20
CA GLU A 277 -1.72 -31.40 -0.57
C GLU A 277 -1.82 -31.35 0.97
N TYR A 278 -2.18 -30.18 1.52
CA TYR A 278 -2.47 -30.03 2.94
C TYR A 278 -3.65 -30.92 3.36
N LYS A 279 -4.75 -30.87 2.60
CA LYS A 279 -5.94 -31.70 2.84
C LYS A 279 -5.60 -33.20 2.77
N ARG A 280 -4.74 -33.60 1.84
CA ARG A 280 -4.26 -34.98 1.73
C ARG A 280 -3.50 -35.43 2.99
N LYS A 281 -2.63 -34.57 3.52
CA LYS A 281 -1.71 -34.85 4.64
C LYS A 281 -2.40 -34.79 6.00
N TYR A 282 -3.16 -33.72 6.27
CA TYR A 282 -3.75 -33.44 7.59
C TYR A 282 -5.23 -33.79 7.68
N LYS A 283 -5.88 -34.17 6.57
CA LYS A 283 -7.33 -34.49 6.50
C LYS A 283 -8.25 -33.34 6.93
N ARG A 284 -7.76 -32.11 6.88
CA ARG A 284 -8.47 -30.86 7.22
C ARG A 284 -8.48 -29.93 6.00
N ASP A 285 -9.54 -29.16 5.82
CA ASP A 285 -9.67 -28.24 4.68
C ASP A 285 -9.46 -26.77 5.10
N PRO A 286 -8.27 -26.18 4.85
CA PRO A 286 -7.96 -24.82 5.25
C PRO A 286 -8.57 -23.76 4.31
N MET A 287 -9.34 -24.14 3.27
CA MET A 287 -9.89 -23.18 2.31
C MET A 287 -10.78 -22.12 3.00
N CYS A 288 -11.51 -22.52 4.05
CA CYS A 288 -12.35 -21.63 4.86
C CYS A 288 -11.57 -20.48 5.52
N ILE A 289 -10.25 -20.62 5.71
CA ILE A 289 -9.39 -19.59 6.32
C ILE A 289 -8.48 -18.86 5.31
N MET A 290 -8.77 -18.93 4.01
CA MET A 290 -7.95 -18.32 2.95
C MET A 290 -8.42 -16.93 2.52
N GLU A 291 -8.68 -16.00 3.44
CA GLU A 291 -8.99 -14.61 3.08
C GLU A 291 -7.80 -13.68 2.98
N THR A 292 -7.90 -12.71 2.07
CA THR A 292 -6.83 -11.74 1.81
C THR A 292 -6.52 -10.90 3.04
N ASP A 293 -7.54 -10.48 3.78
CA ASP A 293 -7.39 -9.68 4.98
C ASP A 293 -6.78 -10.46 6.15
N TRP A 294 -6.75 -11.78 6.07
CA TRP A 294 -6.12 -12.64 7.07
C TRP A 294 -4.65 -12.93 6.76
N MET A 295 -4.14 -12.56 5.59
CA MET A 295 -2.75 -12.80 5.22
C MET A 295 -1.82 -11.84 5.97
N SER A 296 -0.62 -12.32 6.31
CA SER A 296 0.43 -11.50 6.94
C SER A 296 0.94 -10.45 5.95
N ASP A 297 1.31 -9.29 6.47
CA ASP A 297 2.02 -8.28 5.70
C ASP A 297 3.51 -8.63 5.62
N GLU A 298 4.10 -8.45 4.44
CA GLU A 298 5.54 -8.60 4.24
C GLU A 298 6.12 -7.22 3.91
N ILE A 299 6.98 -6.69 4.78
CA ILE A 299 7.49 -5.32 4.73
C ILE A 299 9.02 -5.35 4.59
N LEU A 300 9.56 -4.52 3.68
CA LEU A 300 11.01 -4.41 3.48
C LEU A 300 11.65 -3.36 4.39
N ALA A 301 10.94 -2.26 4.66
CA ALA A 301 11.42 -1.12 5.43
C ALA A 301 10.26 -0.44 6.18
N PRO A 302 10.53 0.20 7.33
CA PRO A 302 9.53 0.92 8.08
C PRO A 302 8.99 2.13 7.30
N ASP A 303 7.74 2.51 7.57
CA ASP A 303 7.08 3.70 7.02
C ASP A 303 7.53 4.95 7.80
N THR A 304 8.77 5.35 7.57
CA THR A 304 9.38 6.55 8.14
C THR A 304 10.20 7.23 7.06
N ASP A 305 10.24 8.56 7.05
CA ASP A 305 11.10 9.32 6.15
C ASP A 305 12.56 9.35 6.65
N ASP A 306 12.80 8.95 7.90
CA ASP A 306 14.12 8.93 8.52
C ASP A 306 14.97 7.73 8.06
N GLU A 307 16.05 8.03 7.34
CA GLU A 307 17.00 7.05 6.83
C GLU A 307 17.75 6.31 7.95
N ASP A 308 17.98 6.95 9.10
CA ASP A 308 18.65 6.30 10.23
C ASP A 308 17.76 5.20 10.83
N THR A 309 16.46 5.49 11.02
CA THR A 309 15.48 4.50 11.45
C THR A 309 15.37 3.34 10.46
N LYS A 310 15.40 3.61 9.14
CA LYS A 310 15.42 2.54 8.10
C LYS A 310 16.68 1.68 8.18
N ALA A 311 17.84 2.31 8.35
CA ALA A 311 19.12 1.63 8.46
C ALA A 311 19.19 0.76 9.72
N GLU A 312 18.71 1.26 10.86
CA GLU A 312 18.64 0.51 12.10
C GLU A 312 17.69 -0.69 11.98
N HIS A 313 16.50 -0.49 11.40
CA HIS A 313 15.55 -1.57 11.15
C HIS A 313 16.16 -2.66 10.26
N ARG A 314 16.87 -2.26 9.18
CA ARG A 314 17.58 -3.21 8.31
C ARG A 314 18.64 -4.00 9.08
N ARG A 315 19.41 -3.36 9.96
CA ARG A 315 20.39 -4.05 10.83
C ARG A 315 19.70 -5.08 11.74
N ARG A 316 18.55 -4.75 12.32
CA ARG A 316 17.75 -5.69 13.13
C ARG A 316 17.27 -6.89 12.31
N LEU A 317 16.79 -6.66 11.08
CA LEU A 317 16.38 -7.74 10.17
C LEU A 317 17.54 -8.65 9.79
N ILE A 318 18.69 -8.09 9.41
CA ILE A 318 19.90 -8.86 9.06
C ILE A 318 20.35 -9.73 10.24
N LYS A 319 20.39 -9.14 11.45
CA LYS A 319 20.75 -9.85 12.68
C LYS A 319 19.80 -11.00 12.96
N ALA A 320 18.50 -10.76 12.86
CA ALA A 320 17.47 -11.77 13.11
C ALA A 320 17.44 -12.85 12.00
N ALA A 321 17.81 -12.51 10.77
CA ALA A 321 17.98 -13.45 9.65
C ALA A 321 19.24 -14.32 9.76
N ARG A 322 20.19 -13.98 10.64
CA ARG A 322 21.50 -14.63 10.79
C ARG A 322 22.29 -14.69 9.47
N LEU A 323 22.20 -13.62 8.66
CA LEU A 323 22.90 -13.52 7.39
C LEU A 323 24.37 -13.13 7.58
N GLY A 324 25.26 -13.74 6.82
CA GLY A 324 26.69 -13.39 6.80
C GLY A 324 26.95 -12.05 6.10
N PRO A 325 28.15 -11.45 6.25
CA PRO A 325 28.51 -10.14 5.67
C PRO A 325 28.22 -10.02 4.16
N ALA A 326 28.53 -11.07 3.40
CA ALA A 326 28.30 -11.12 1.95
C ALA A 326 26.81 -11.15 1.54
N GLN A 327 25.89 -11.37 2.48
CA GLN A 327 24.45 -11.44 2.25
C GLN A 327 23.70 -10.23 2.83
N GLN A 328 24.40 -9.29 3.45
CA GLN A 328 23.81 -8.11 4.09
C GLN A 328 23.23 -7.11 3.08
N GLU A 329 23.73 -7.12 1.85
CA GLU A 329 23.21 -6.30 0.75
C GLU A 329 21.89 -6.85 0.19
N GLY A 330 21.54 -8.10 0.51
CA GLY A 330 20.30 -8.73 0.07
C GLY A 330 19.05 -8.12 0.70
N ALA A 331 17.93 -8.19 0.00
CA ALA A 331 16.63 -7.88 0.58
C ALA A 331 16.27 -8.91 1.66
N VAL A 332 15.90 -8.44 2.85
CA VAL A 332 15.32 -9.24 3.95
C VAL A 332 13.94 -8.68 4.24
N TRP A 333 12.93 -9.54 4.31
CA TRP A 333 11.55 -9.10 4.56
C TRP A 333 11.15 -9.37 6.00
N GLU A 334 10.60 -8.35 6.65
CA GLU A 334 9.87 -8.47 7.89
C GLU A 334 8.50 -9.09 7.62
N VAL A 335 8.12 -10.11 8.38
CA VAL A 335 6.76 -10.66 8.40
C VAL A 335 6.02 -10.04 9.56
N VAL A 336 5.06 -9.16 9.26
CA VAL A 336 4.15 -8.56 10.25
C VAL A 336 2.87 -9.36 10.27
N ARG A 337 2.51 -9.87 11.46
CA ARG A 337 1.38 -10.77 11.62
C ARG A 337 0.17 -10.00 12.14
N PRO A 338 -1.06 -10.38 11.77
CA PRO A 338 -2.24 -9.85 12.47
C PRO A 338 -2.21 -10.31 13.93
N GLY A 339 -2.33 -9.37 14.86
CA GLY A 339 -2.20 -9.61 16.31
C GLY A 339 -3.28 -10.55 16.86
N PHE A 340 -4.44 -10.58 16.23
CA PHE A 340 -5.53 -11.47 16.61
C PHE A 340 -5.25 -12.94 16.33
N GLN A 341 -4.21 -13.32 15.57
CA GLN A 341 -4.07 -14.71 15.13
C GLN A 341 -3.61 -15.65 16.23
N SER A 342 -4.37 -16.73 16.41
CA SER A 342 -4.00 -17.84 17.28
C SER A 342 -2.75 -18.58 16.79
N THR A 343 -2.13 -19.33 17.70
CA THR A 343 -1.01 -20.23 17.39
C THR A 343 -1.40 -21.32 16.40
N GLU A 344 -2.61 -21.86 16.50
CA GLU A 344 -3.14 -22.88 15.57
C GLU A 344 -3.26 -22.32 14.15
N MET A 345 -3.86 -21.14 13.98
CA MET A 345 -3.99 -20.51 12.65
C MET A 345 -2.61 -20.24 12.03
N MET A 346 -1.65 -19.80 12.84
CA MET A 346 -0.27 -19.61 12.39
C MET A 346 0.36 -20.93 11.94
N GLN A 347 0.12 -22.02 12.67
CA GLN A 347 0.63 -23.35 12.30
C GLN A 347 0.08 -23.81 10.96
N VAL A 348 -1.22 -23.65 10.71
CA VAL A 348 -1.84 -24.01 9.41
C VAL A 348 -1.16 -23.26 8.25
N LYS A 349 -0.90 -21.95 8.41
CA LYS A 349 -0.20 -21.15 7.39
C LYS A 349 1.24 -21.59 7.19
N ASN A 350 1.97 -21.86 8.27
CA ASN A 350 3.35 -22.34 8.20
C ASN A 350 3.44 -23.69 7.48
N ASP A 351 2.49 -24.59 7.72
CA ASP A 351 2.42 -25.88 7.05
C ASP A 351 2.10 -25.74 5.55
N LEU A 352 1.19 -24.83 5.17
CA LEU A 352 0.94 -24.50 3.76
C LEU A 352 2.19 -23.93 3.08
N ASP A 353 2.89 -23.01 3.74
CA ASP A 353 4.12 -22.41 3.22
C ASP A 353 5.25 -23.45 3.09
N LYS A 354 5.32 -24.42 4.02
CA LYS A 354 6.24 -25.56 3.96
C LYS A 354 5.93 -26.47 2.76
N ILE A 355 4.66 -26.83 2.55
CA ILE A 355 4.24 -27.61 1.38
C ILE A 355 4.64 -26.91 0.07
N LEU A 356 4.38 -25.61 -0.05
CA LEU A 356 4.81 -24.84 -1.22
C LEU A 356 6.32 -24.85 -1.39
N GLN A 357 7.05 -24.83 -0.29
CA GLN A 357 8.50 -24.86 -0.32
C GLN A 357 9.02 -26.20 -0.82
N ASP A 358 8.50 -27.30 -0.29
CA ASP A 358 8.86 -28.66 -0.70
C ASP A 358 8.56 -28.88 -2.20
N GLN A 359 7.40 -28.40 -2.67
CA GLN A 359 7.03 -28.44 -4.09
C GLN A 359 8.00 -27.65 -4.98
N ARG A 360 8.49 -26.48 -4.52
CA ARG A 360 9.45 -25.67 -5.27
C ARG A 360 10.82 -26.35 -5.31
N ASP A 361 11.27 -26.91 -4.20
CA ASP A 361 12.58 -27.56 -4.13
C ASP A 361 12.61 -28.85 -4.95
N ALA A 362 11.50 -29.61 -4.97
CA ALA A 362 11.32 -30.76 -5.87
C ALA A 362 11.29 -30.38 -7.36
N LYS A 363 10.90 -29.15 -7.71
CA LYS A 363 10.99 -28.62 -9.08
C LYS A 363 12.39 -28.12 -9.41
N LYS A 364 13.08 -27.50 -8.45
CA LYS A 364 14.46 -27.02 -8.62
C LYS A 364 15.43 -28.17 -8.84
N SER A 365 15.30 -29.26 -8.10
CA SER A 365 16.16 -30.45 -8.30
C SER A 365 16.05 -31.02 -9.73
N LYS A 366 14.95 -30.72 -10.44
CA LYS A 366 14.73 -31.13 -11.83
C LYS A 366 15.14 -30.08 -12.87
N SER A 367 15.30 -28.81 -12.50
CA SER A 367 15.61 -27.72 -13.43
C SER A 367 17.09 -27.35 -13.37
N LYS A 368 17.78 -27.38 -14.53
CA LYS A 368 19.17 -26.93 -14.65
C LYS A 368 19.33 -25.41 -14.51
N ASN A 369 18.23 -24.64 -14.53
CA ASN A 369 18.30 -23.18 -14.42
C ASN A 369 18.56 -22.78 -12.96
N ARG A 370 19.62 -21.97 -12.75
CA ARG A 370 20.02 -21.42 -11.45
C ARG A 370 18.79 -20.88 -10.71
N ALA A 371 18.48 -21.49 -9.58
CA ALA A 371 17.42 -21.01 -8.71
C ALA A 371 17.77 -19.60 -8.23
N ARG A 372 16.87 -18.64 -8.44
CA ARG A 372 16.99 -17.31 -7.83
C ARG A 372 17.11 -17.47 -6.32
N ALA A 373 18.06 -16.76 -5.72
CA ALA A 373 18.26 -16.76 -4.27
C ALA A 373 16.94 -16.37 -3.57
N ARG A 374 16.59 -17.10 -2.50
CA ARG A 374 15.37 -16.82 -1.74
C ARG A 374 15.60 -15.58 -0.90
N ILE A 375 14.68 -14.63 -0.97
CA ILE A 375 14.61 -13.50 -0.04
C ILE A 375 14.26 -14.07 1.35
N PRO A 376 15.13 -13.92 2.37
CA PRO A 376 14.85 -14.35 3.73
C PRO A 376 13.66 -13.59 4.31
N ARG A 377 12.83 -14.31 5.08
CA ARG A 377 11.65 -13.75 5.77
C ARG A 377 11.86 -13.93 7.27
N VAL A 378 11.73 -12.85 8.02
CA VAL A 378 12.01 -12.83 9.46
C VAL A 378 10.88 -12.13 10.20
N SER A 379 10.53 -12.63 11.38
CA SER A 379 9.57 -11.99 12.28
C SER A 379 10.34 -11.25 13.37
N LEU A 380 10.14 -9.94 13.51
CA LEU A 380 10.63 -9.16 14.65
C LEU A 380 9.59 -9.07 15.78
N SER A 381 8.66 -10.02 15.81
CA SER A 381 7.50 -10.06 16.73
C SER A 381 6.53 -8.88 16.59
N LYS A 382 6.66 -8.10 15.51
CA LYS A 382 5.73 -7.03 15.19
C LYS A 382 4.38 -7.60 14.74
N THR A 383 3.33 -7.17 15.40
CA THR A 383 1.95 -7.46 15.04
C THR A 383 1.24 -6.19 14.58
N HIS A 384 0.11 -6.35 13.88
CA HIS A 384 -0.82 -5.25 13.62
C HIS A 384 -2.19 -5.58 14.19
N ASP A 385 -2.87 -4.57 14.75
CA ASP A 385 -4.17 -4.75 15.41
C ASP A 385 -5.35 -4.63 14.43
N ARG A 386 -5.06 -4.55 13.13
CA ARG A 386 -6.11 -4.51 12.10
C ARG A 386 -6.90 -5.82 12.09
N ILE A 387 -8.18 -5.70 12.42
CA ILE A 387 -9.17 -6.75 12.30
C ILE A 387 -9.81 -6.68 10.91
N PRO A 388 -10.06 -7.82 10.25
CA PRO A 388 -10.83 -7.88 9.01
C PRO A 388 -12.27 -7.39 9.24
N TYR A 389 -12.70 -6.39 8.47
CA TYR A 389 -14.07 -5.88 8.53
C TYR A 389 -14.98 -6.66 7.57
N GLY A 390 -16.15 -7.08 8.05
CA GLY A 390 -17.20 -7.70 7.22
C GLY A 390 -17.08 -9.20 7.01
N THR A 391 -15.96 -9.83 7.36
CA THR A 391 -15.79 -11.29 7.31
C THR A 391 -15.87 -11.89 8.70
N ALA A 392 -16.65 -12.96 8.85
CA ALA A 392 -16.75 -13.67 10.13
C ALA A 392 -15.46 -14.43 10.44
N LEU A 393 -14.92 -14.25 11.64
CA LEU A 393 -13.77 -14.97 12.17
C LEU A 393 -14.22 -16.27 12.84
N TYR A 394 -13.45 -17.34 12.71
CA TYR A 394 -13.67 -18.55 13.49
C TYR A 394 -13.02 -18.42 14.88
N PRO A 395 -13.65 -18.93 15.97
CA PRO A 395 -13.07 -18.93 17.31
C PRO A 395 -11.61 -19.40 17.36
N PHE A 396 -11.26 -20.52 16.71
CA PHE A 396 -9.89 -21.05 16.69
C PHE A 396 -8.89 -20.12 16.03
N MET A 397 -9.32 -19.14 15.21
CA MET A 397 -8.42 -18.18 14.57
C MET A 397 -7.96 -17.08 15.51
N VAL A 398 -8.71 -16.83 16.58
CA VAL A 398 -8.48 -15.69 17.47
C VAL A 398 -7.67 -16.12 18.68
N SER A 399 -6.59 -15.39 18.96
CA SER A 399 -5.81 -15.60 20.18
C SER A 399 -6.67 -15.24 21.40
N PRO A 400 -6.82 -16.13 22.39
CA PRO A 400 -7.59 -15.85 23.61
C PRO A 400 -7.11 -14.61 24.35
N ASP A 401 -5.79 -14.43 24.45
CA ASP A 401 -5.16 -13.29 25.12
C ASP A 401 -5.54 -11.98 24.41
N TRP A 402 -5.42 -11.98 23.08
CA TRP A 402 -5.76 -10.80 22.28
C TRP A 402 -7.27 -10.48 22.36
N TYR A 403 -8.14 -11.50 22.38
CA TYR A 403 -9.58 -11.32 22.56
C TYR A 403 -9.90 -10.67 23.91
N ALA A 404 -9.27 -11.17 24.99
CA ALA A 404 -9.48 -10.64 26.34
C ALA A 404 -9.00 -9.18 26.47
N GLU A 405 -7.91 -8.80 25.81
CA GLU A 405 -7.35 -7.46 25.88
C GLU A 405 -8.09 -6.43 25.00
N ASN A 406 -8.61 -6.85 23.84
CA ASN A 406 -9.10 -5.92 22.82
C ASN A 406 -10.63 -5.92 22.64
N ILE A 407 -11.28 -7.04 22.97
CA ILE A 407 -12.72 -7.23 22.72
C ILE A 407 -13.48 -7.28 24.04
N ALA A 408 -13.03 -8.09 25.00
CA ALA A 408 -13.76 -8.28 26.25
C ALA A 408 -13.93 -6.95 27.01
N GLY A 409 -15.17 -6.45 27.07
CA GLY A 409 -15.50 -5.18 27.73
C GLY A 409 -15.48 -3.95 26.83
N ASN A 410 -15.26 -4.10 25.52
CA ASN A 410 -15.39 -3.02 24.55
C ASN A 410 -16.58 -3.26 23.60
N GLU A 411 -17.74 -2.70 23.96
CA GLU A 411 -19.01 -2.86 23.23
C GLU A 411 -18.95 -2.41 21.76
N GLU A 412 -18.05 -1.49 21.41
CA GLU A 412 -17.91 -1.03 20.03
C GLU A 412 -17.25 -2.11 19.17
N PHE A 413 -16.18 -2.74 19.66
CA PHE A 413 -15.53 -3.84 18.96
C PHE A 413 -16.38 -5.11 18.88
N GLU A 414 -17.17 -5.41 19.92
CA GLU A 414 -18.07 -6.57 19.90
C GLU A 414 -19.13 -6.48 18.78
N LYS A 415 -19.56 -5.26 18.42
CA LYS A 415 -20.54 -5.04 17.33
C LYS A 415 -19.91 -5.16 15.94
N ASP A 416 -18.65 -4.75 15.81
CA ASP A 416 -17.96 -4.71 14.53
C ASP A 416 -17.36 -6.07 14.13
N ILE A 417 -17.01 -6.89 15.12
CA ILE A 417 -16.40 -8.21 14.89
C ILE A 417 -17.50 -9.25 14.77
N ARG A 418 -17.55 -9.90 13.61
CA ARG A 418 -18.41 -11.06 13.39
C ARG A 418 -17.63 -12.31 13.76
N MET A 419 -18.12 -13.06 14.76
CA MET A 419 -17.59 -14.39 15.09
C MET A 419 -18.54 -15.46 14.54
N ASN A 420 -17.99 -16.51 13.95
CA ASN A 420 -18.73 -17.71 13.61
C ASN A 420 -19.10 -18.47 14.90
N VAL A 421 -20.23 -19.18 14.86
CA VAL A 421 -20.75 -19.92 16.03
C VAL A 421 -19.87 -21.11 16.40
N ALA A 422 -19.28 -21.76 15.39
CA ALA A 422 -18.46 -22.94 15.57
C ALA A 422 -17.27 -22.93 14.63
N ASP A 423 -16.22 -23.64 15.03
CA ASP A 423 -15.05 -23.86 14.21
C ASP A 423 -15.35 -24.81 13.04
N PRO A 424 -14.64 -24.67 11.91
CA PRO A 424 -14.81 -25.57 10.78
C PRO A 424 -14.33 -26.98 11.16
N PRO A 425 -14.90 -28.04 10.56
CA PRO A 425 -14.57 -29.42 10.92
C PRO A 425 -13.07 -29.71 10.90
N GLY A 426 -12.55 -30.18 12.04
CA GLY A 426 -11.14 -30.51 12.23
C GLY A 426 -10.24 -29.34 12.63
N PHE A 427 -10.79 -28.17 12.97
CA PHE A 427 -10.07 -27.06 13.59
C PHE A 427 -10.67 -26.77 14.98
N GLY A 428 -9.87 -26.28 15.92
CA GLY A 428 -10.35 -25.92 17.27
C GLY A 428 -10.57 -27.08 18.25
N ASP A 429 -10.36 -28.34 17.83
CA ASP A 429 -10.50 -29.54 18.68
C ASP A 429 -9.31 -29.76 19.66
N ALA A 430 -8.47 -28.74 19.88
CA ALA A 430 -7.16 -28.86 20.54
C ALA A 430 -7.15 -28.48 22.02
#